data_AF-A0A847P3K4-F1
#
_entry.id   AF-A0A847P3K4-F1
#
_cell.length_a   1.000
_cell.length_b   1.000
_cell.length_c   1.000
_cell.angle_alpha   90.00
_cell.angle_beta   90.00
_cell.angle_gamma   90.00
#
_symmetry.space_group_name_H-M   'P 1'
#
loop_
_entity.id
_entity.type
_entity.pdbx_description
1 polymer ?
#
loop_
_entity_poly.entity_id
_entity_poly.type
_entity_poly.pdbx_seq_one_letter_code
_entity_poly.pdbx_strand_id
1 'polypeptide(L)'
;TGEGLGGWNCRHSFFPYFEGMGRVYTQSELDEMNTKKYEYNGEKLTEYEATQKQRAIERNIRRWKREKIGMEAAGQPTDEAAAKLRSWREKQKDLIEQTGLKRQYERENIYFGKNKTFMDGDSKDGLTKVGKNNIIKKTESSEAAKEILKICEYNKVEYREVQRLQKELSTDEIIEKLAGGDMTEGSCSSLAFAYIGNRNGFDVLDFRGGNSTSVFARNSNIQKMMELPNVKGSVTMVKKEISGTMEVLKNIELNKEYYLATGKHAAIVRRLESGVEYLELQSKNQNGWMPFDRYGSIASTLNKRFGCRKTIDKFYGKVWEKPVVLMDVDSFKDNPDFEQILGYINTAVGSQKKGAMGSVK
;
A
#
# COMPACT_ATOMS: atom_id res chain seq x y z
N THR A 1 1.22 -0.47 28.11
CA THR A 1 -0.01 -0.33 28.92
C THR A 1 -0.72 0.93 28.47
N GLY A 2 -2.02 0.83 28.16
CA GLY A 2 -2.86 1.93 27.65
C GLY A 2 -3.88 2.43 28.67
N GLU A 3 -3.80 1.95 29.90
CA GLU A 3 -4.66 2.35 31.02
C GLU A 3 -3.90 3.43 31.82
N GLY A 4 -4.19 4.68 31.51
CA GLY A 4 -3.60 5.86 32.15
C GLY A 4 -4.01 7.15 31.46
N LEU A 5 -3.81 8.28 32.15
CA LEU A 5 -3.93 9.62 31.56
C LEU A 5 -2.98 9.73 30.35
N GLY A 6 -3.51 10.02 29.17
CA GLY A 6 -2.76 9.92 27.89
C GLY A 6 -2.86 8.56 27.19
N GLY A 7 -3.81 7.71 27.57
CA GLY A 7 -4.07 6.40 26.96
C GLY A 7 -4.54 6.46 25.50
N TRP A 8 -4.79 5.28 24.91
CA TRP A 8 -5.07 5.15 23.48
C TRP A 8 -6.30 5.98 23.07
N ASN A 9 -6.08 6.88 22.10
CA ASN A 9 -7.02 7.87 21.57
C ASN A 9 -7.34 9.09 22.48
N CYS A 10 -6.60 9.30 23.56
CA CYS A 10 -6.61 10.58 24.29
C CYS A 10 -5.61 11.57 23.65
N ARG A 11 -6.06 12.79 23.33
CA ARG A 11 -5.20 13.90 22.88
C ARG A 11 -4.80 14.80 24.06
N HIS A 12 -4.47 14.21 25.19
CA HIS A 12 -3.99 14.97 26.34
C HIS A 12 -2.46 14.98 26.31
N SER A 13 -1.89 16.17 26.24
CA SER A 13 -0.46 16.40 26.39
C SER A 13 -0.17 16.84 27.81
N PHE A 14 0.83 16.23 28.44
CA PHE A 14 1.38 16.65 29.72
C PHE A 14 2.78 17.18 29.50
N PHE A 15 3.11 18.27 30.17
CA PHE A 15 4.46 18.79 30.26
C PHE A 15 4.78 18.96 31.75
N PRO A 16 6.00 18.64 32.19
CA PRO A 16 6.40 18.85 33.58
C PRO A 16 6.32 20.34 33.91
N TYR A 17 5.63 20.66 35.00
CA TYR A 17 5.61 22.00 35.57
C TYR A 17 6.76 22.13 36.56
N PHE A 18 7.60 23.15 36.38
CA PHE A 18 8.66 23.51 37.31
C PHE A 18 8.20 24.73 38.11
N GLU A 19 8.57 24.81 39.38
CA GLU A 19 8.19 25.92 40.24
C GLU A 19 8.76 27.24 39.68
N GLY A 20 7.87 28.22 39.44
CA GLY A 20 8.19 29.48 38.76
C GLY A 20 7.84 29.53 37.26
N MET A 21 7.36 28.43 36.66
CA MET A 21 6.89 28.44 35.26
C MET A 21 5.53 29.14 35.13
N GLY A 22 5.31 29.85 34.01
CA GLY A 22 4.01 30.44 33.71
C GLY A 22 2.93 29.39 33.43
N ARG A 23 1.66 29.74 33.63
CA ARG A 23 0.52 28.91 33.17
C ARG A 23 0.61 28.73 31.65
N VAL A 24 0.27 27.55 31.16
CA VAL A 24 0.34 27.25 29.71
C VAL A 24 -0.71 27.95 28.88
N TYR A 25 -1.85 28.25 29.50
CA TYR A 25 -2.81 29.18 28.93
C TYR A 25 -2.91 30.37 29.87
N THR A 26 -2.86 31.55 29.28
CA THR A 26 -3.21 32.80 29.92
C THR A 26 -4.71 32.82 30.22
N GLN A 27 -5.14 33.69 31.14
CA GLN A 27 -6.56 33.82 31.45
C GLN A 27 -7.38 34.25 30.22
N SER A 28 -6.82 35.12 29.38
CA SER A 28 -7.47 35.57 28.14
C SER A 28 -7.71 34.43 27.15
N GLU A 29 -6.77 33.48 27.02
CA GLU A 29 -6.94 32.31 26.14
C GLU A 29 -8.02 31.36 26.67
N LEU A 30 -8.11 31.19 27.99
CA LEU A 30 -9.16 30.38 28.61
C LEU A 30 -10.55 31.02 28.42
N ASP A 31 -10.65 32.34 28.55
CA ASP A 31 -11.90 33.06 28.34
C ASP A 31 -12.33 33.02 26.87
N GLU A 32 -11.38 33.07 25.94
CA GLU A 32 -11.64 32.89 24.51
C GLU A 32 -12.15 31.48 24.18
N MET A 33 -11.55 30.44 24.74
CA MET A 33 -12.00 29.04 24.56
C MET A 33 -13.42 28.81 25.12
N ASN A 34 -13.79 29.52 26.18
CA ASN A 34 -15.11 29.46 26.79
C ASN A 34 -16.14 30.41 26.15
N THR A 35 -15.73 31.18 25.14
CA THR A 35 -16.65 32.10 24.45
C THR A 35 -17.65 31.30 23.61
N LYS A 36 -18.94 31.57 23.81
CA LYS A 36 -20.04 30.92 23.09
C LYS A 36 -20.23 31.51 21.70
N LYS A 37 -19.41 31.06 20.75
CA LYS A 37 -19.35 31.55 19.36
C LYS A 37 -20.32 30.84 18.40
N TYR A 38 -20.88 29.70 18.78
CA TYR A 38 -21.69 28.85 17.90
C TYR A 38 -23.16 28.89 18.29
N GLU A 39 -24.09 28.87 17.34
CA GLU A 39 -25.52 28.81 17.60
C GLU A 39 -26.13 27.52 17.02
N TYR A 40 -26.95 26.84 17.81
CA TYR A 40 -27.69 25.66 17.34
C TYR A 40 -29.05 25.59 18.03
N ASN A 41 -30.13 25.61 17.25
CA ASN A 41 -31.52 25.63 17.73
C ASN A 41 -31.80 26.75 18.76
N GLY A 42 -31.23 27.94 18.55
CA GLY A 42 -31.40 29.11 19.43
C GLY A 42 -30.54 29.12 20.71
N GLU A 43 -29.76 28.06 20.96
CA GLU A 43 -28.79 28.02 22.06
C GLU A 43 -27.40 28.46 21.59
N LYS A 44 -26.76 29.39 22.32
CA LYS A 44 -25.34 29.70 22.12
C LYS A 44 -24.46 28.66 22.82
N LEU A 45 -23.53 28.09 22.06
CA LEU A 45 -22.62 27.03 22.44
C LEU A 45 -21.16 27.49 22.30
N THR A 46 -20.31 26.97 23.18
CA THR A 46 -18.86 27.02 23.00
C THR A 46 -18.42 26.12 21.85
N GLU A 47 -17.21 26.32 21.32
CA GLU A 47 -16.62 25.45 20.29
C GLU A 47 -16.58 23.99 20.75
N TYR A 48 -16.27 23.80 22.03
CA TYR A 48 -16.23 22.49 22.66
C TYR A 48 -17.61 21.82 22.66
N GLU A 49 -18.66 22.51 23.13
CA GLU A 49 -20.02 21.98 23.18
C GLU A 49 -20.57 21.66 21.79
N ALA A 50 -20.33 22.54 20.81
CA ALA A 50 -20.76 22.32 19.42
C ALA A 50 -20.04 21.10 18.80
N THR A 51 -18.73 20.95 19.04
CA THR A 51 -17.96 19.77 18.61
C THR A 51 -18.43 18.49 19.29
N GLN A 52 -18.83 18.55 20.56
CA GLN A 52 -19.39 17.39 21.27
C GLN A 52 -20.76 16.97 20.69
N LYS A 53 -21.64 17.92 20.36
CA LYS A 53 -22.91 17.65 19.66
C LYS A 53 -22.64 17.00 18.29
N GLN A 54 -21.66 17.49 17.52
CA GLN A 54 -21.25 16.90 16.24
C GLN A 54 -20.77 15.44 16.39
N ARG A 55 -19.91 15.17 17.38
CA ARG A 55 -19.42 13.81 17.67
C ARG A 55 -20.51 12.84 18.11
N ALA A 56 -21.54 13.32 18.81
CA ALA A 56 -22.69 12.50 19.18
C ALA A 56 -23.47 12.03 17.94
N ILE A 57 -23.69 12.93 16.98
CA ILE A 57 -24.33 12.60 15.70
C ILE A 57 -23.46 11.63 14.87
N GLU A 58 -22.16 11.90 14.74
CA GLU A 58 -21.22 11.02 14.04
C GLU A 58 -21.18 9.60 14.63
N ARG A 59 -21.26 9.46 15.96
CA ARG A 59 -21.35 8.15 16.63
C ARG A 59 -22.63 7.41 16.26
N ASN A 60 -23.76 8.09 16.19
CA ASN A 60 -25.03 7.48 15.78
C ASN A 60 -25.02 7.07 14.31
N ILE A 61 -24.43 7.88 13.41
CA ILE A 61 -24.24 7.52 12.00
C ILE A 61 -23.43 6.22 11.90
N ARG A 62 -22.29 6.12 12.60
CA ARG A 62 -21.49 4.90 12.64
C ARG A 62 -22.21 3.71 13.24
N ARG A 63 -23.06 3.91 14.25
CA ARG A 63 -23.86 2.85 14.84
C ARG A 63 -24.82 2.27 13.80
N TRP A 64 -25.59 3.11 13.12
CA TRP A 64 -26.58 2.66 12.14
C TRP A 64 -25.96 2.15 10.84
N LYS A 65 -24.80 2.68 10.42
CA LYS A 65 -24.02 2.06 9.34
C LYS A 65 -23.60 0.63 9.70
N ARG A 66 -23.15 0.38 10.95
CA ARG A 66 -22.73 -0.97 11.39
C ARG A 66 -23.92 -1.92 11.49
N GLU A 67 -25.03 -1.43 12.02
CA GLU A 67 -26.28 -2.20 12.12
C GLU A 67 -26.77 -2.62 10.74
N LYS A 68 -26.83 -1.67 9.77
CA LYS A 68 -27.23 -1.95 8.39
C LYS A 68 -26.38 -3.05 7.76
N ILE A 69 -25.05 -2.96 7.87
CA ILE A 69 -24.13 -3.98 7.33
C ILE A 69 -24.34 -5.34 8.02
N GLY A 70 -24.53 -5.35 9.35
CA GLY A 70 -24.81 -6.57 10.11
C GLY A 70 -26.11 -7.24 9.66
N MET A 71 -27.17 -6.46 9.46
CA MET A 71 -28.46 -6.95 8.96
C MET A 71 -28.37 -7.47 7.52
N GLU A 72 -27.65 -6.76 6.63
CA GLU A 72 -27.37 -7.21 5.25
C GLU A 72 -26.64 -8.56 5.24
N ALA A 73 -25.60 -8.71 6.06
CA ALA A 73 -24.84 -9.95 6.18
C ALA A 73 -25.67 -11.11 6.74
N ALA A 74 -26.66 -10.81 7.57
CA ALA A 74 -27.60 -11.79 8.12
C ALA A 74 -28.82 -12.06 7.20
N GLY A 75 -28.90 -11.40 6.03
CA GLY A 75 -30.05 -11.52 5.12
C GLY A 75 -31.36 -10.96 5.67
N GLN A 76 -31.29 -10.05 6.64
CA GLN A 76 -32.45 -9.43 7.29
C GLN A 76 -32.86 -8.12 6.58
N PRO A 77 -34.13 -7.68 6.70
CA PRO A 77 -34.59 -6.42 6.11
C PRO A 77 -33.89 -5.21 6.73
N THR A 78 -33.39 -4.30 5.89
CA THR A 78 -32.54 -3.17 6.31
C THR A 78 -33.25 -1.81 6.39
N ASP A 79 -34.54 -1.79 6.12
CA ASP A 79 -35.30 -0.55 5.89
C ASP A 79 -35.31 0.37 7.11
N GLU A 80 -35.44 -0.18 8.31
CA GLU A 80 -35.40 0.58 9.56
C GLU A 80 -34.01 1.22 9.78
N ALA A 81 -32.93 0.46 9.59
CA ALA A 81 -31.57 0.96 9.73
C ALA A 81 -31.26 2.05 8.70
N ALA A 82 -31.75 1.91 7.46
CA ALA A 82 -31.61 2.90 6.40
C ALA A 82 -32.39 4.20 6.72
N ALA A 83 -33.62 4.09 7.26
CA ALA A 83 -34.42 5.24 7.67
C ALA A 83 -33.75 6.01 8.83
N LYS A 84 -33.23 5.28 9.83
CA LYS A 84 -32.48 5.90 10.95
C LYS A 84 -31.21 6.58 10.45
N LEU A 85 -30.44 5.94 9.55
CA LEU A 85 -29.23 6.54 8.97
C LEU A 85 -29.53 7.86 8.24
N ARG A 86 -30.64 7.92 7.48
CA ARG A 86 -31.09 9.15 6.82
C ARG A 86 -31.38 10.27 7.83
N SER A 87 -32.16 9.97 8.86
CA SER A 87 -32.51 10.96 9.90
C SER A 87 -31.28 11.55 10.62
N TRP A 88 -30.24 10.73 10.85
CA TRP A 88 -29.01 11.20 11.50
C TRP A 88 -28.11 12.01 10.57
N ARG A 89 -28.10 11.71 9.27
CA ARG A 89 -27.40 12.52 8.26
C ARG A 89 -28.04 13.88 8.09
N GLU A 90 -29.37 13.95 8.12
CA GLU A 90 -30.11 15.22 8.08
C GLU A 90 -29.80 16.07 9.31
N LYS A 91 -29.84 15.49 10.53
CA LYS A 91 -29.42 16.18 11.76
C LYS A 91 -27.98 16.67 11.72
N GLN A 92 -27.08 15.92 11.06
CA GLN A 92 -25.70 16.34 10.91
C GLN A 92 -25.58 17.54 9.97
N LYS A 93 -26.29 17.52 8.84
CA LYS A 93 -26.33 18.61 7.88
C LYS A 93 -26.87 19.88 8.54
N ASP A 94 -27.98 19.76 9.26
CA ASP A 94 -28.60 20.85 10.02
C ASP A 94 -27.64 21.46 11.06
N LEU A 95 -26.95 20.63 11.85
CA LEU A 95 -25.94 21.12 12.79
C LEU A 95 -24.82 21.91 12.09
N ILE A 96 -24.29 21.38 10.98
CA ILE A 96 -23.20 22.02 10.23
C ILE A 96 -23.66 23.36 9.62
N GLU A 97 -24.88 23.40 9.11
CA GLU A 97 -25.46 24.60 8.48
C GLU A 97 -25.68 25.72 9.51
N GLN A 98 -26.19 25.39 10.69
CA GLN A 98 -26.43 26.38 11.75
C GLN A 98 -25.14 26.82 12.47
N THR A 99 -24.21 25.89 12.73
CA THR A 99 -22.98 26.19 13.50
C THR A 99 -21.80 26.61 12.63
N GLY A 100 -21.84 26.37 11.32
CA GLY A 100 -20.69 26.59 10.42
C GLY A 100 -19.50 25.63 10.64
N LEU A 101 -19.65 24.61 11.49
CA LEU A 101 -18.60 23.61 11.75
C LEU A 101 -18.32 22.75 10.51
N LYS A 102 -17.05 22.43 10.26
CA LYS A 102 -16.67 21.56 9.14
C LYS A 102 -17.11 20.11 9.39
N ARG A 103 -17.76 19.49 8.41
CA ARG A 103 -18.08 18.05 8.41
C ARG A 103 -16.82 17.20 8.41
N GLN A 104 -16.77 16.17 9.25
CA GLN A 104 -15.63 15.24 9.33
C GLN A 104 -16.03 13.84 8.84
N TYR A 105 -16.04 13.66 7.52
CA TYR A 105 -16.43 12.40 6.87
C TYR A 105 -15.69 11.17 7.41
N GLU A 106 -14.40 11.30 7.70
CA GLU A 106 -13.58 10.22 8.28
C GLU A 106 -14.11 9.70 9.62
N ARG A 107 -14.77 10.56 10.42
CA ARG A 107 -15.33 10.19 11.72
C ARG A 107 -16.66 9.47 11.63
N GLU A 108 -17.31 9.50 10.47
CA GLU A 108 -18.55 8.77 10.18
C GLU A 108 -18.26 7.39 9.58
N ASN A 109 -17.01 7.12 9.20
CA ASN A 109 -16.62 5.86 8.60
C ASN A 109 -16.56 4.74 9.63
N ILE A 110 -16.96 3.55 9.19
CA ILE A 110 -16.96 2.32 9.97
C ILE A 110 -16.05 1.30 9.31
N TYR A 111 -15.34 0.53 10.14
CA TYR A 111 -14.46 -0.54 9.68
C TYR A 111 -15.09 -1.88 10.06
N PHE A 112 -15.30 -2.75 9.07
CA PHE A 112 -15.69 -4.16 9.26
C PHE A 112 -14.60 -5.09 8.69
N GLY A 113 -14.59 -6.35 9.14
CA GLY A 113 -13.43 -7.26 9.16
C GLY A 113 -12.69 -7.56 7.85
N LYS A 114 -11.44 -8.05 8.02
CA LYS A 114 -10.36 -8.53 7.11
C LYS A 114 -10.06 -7.81 5.78
N ASN A 115 -11.02 -7.15 5.14
CA ASN A 115 -10.80 -6.25 4.00
C ASN A 115 -11.37 -4.88 4.39
N LYS A 116 -10.50 -3.91 4.67
CA LYS A 116 -10.85 -2.58 5.18
C LYS A 116 -11.41 -1.66 4.08
N THR A 117 -12.57 -1.99 3.50
CA THR A 117 -13.25 -1.11 2.54
C THR A 117 -14.14 -0.09 3.26
N PHE A 118 -14.00 1.19 2.91
CA PHE A 118 -14.94 2.24 3.32
C PHE A 118 -16.27 2.01 2.59
N MET A 119 -17.35 1.72 3.33
CA MET A 119 -18.68 1.62 2.74
C MET A 119 -19.46 2.92 2.94
N ASP A 120 -19.72 3.64 1.84
CA ASP A 120 -20.77 4.65 1.75
C ASP A 120 -22.04 4.01 1.20
N GLY A 121 -23.03 3.84 2.07
CA GLY A 121 -24.23 3.04 1.82
C GLY A 121 -25.30 3.66 0.91
N ASP A 122 -24.92 4.47 -0.08
CA ASP A 122 -25.86 5.21 -0.97
C ASP A 122 -25.60 4.99 -2.48
N SER A 123 -25.52 3.75 -2.96
CA SER A 123 -25.57 3.50 -4.41
C SER A 123 -27.01 3.17 -4.83
N LYS A 124 -27.77 4.21 -5.21
CA LYS A 124 -28.99 4.09 -6.02
C LYS A 124 -28.73 4.64 -7.41
N ASP A 125 -29.34 3.97 -8.39
CA ASP A 125 -29.42 4.27 -9.83
C ASP A 125 -28.16 3.90 -10.65
N GLY A 126 -28.25 3.11 -11.72
CA GLY A 126 -29.36 2.99 -12.67
C GLY A 126 -28.88 3.57 -14.00
N LEU A 127 -28.20 2.74 -14.78
CA LEU A 127 -27.54 3.14 -16.03
C LEU A 127 -28.57 3.62 -17.07
N THR A 128 -28.58 4.92 -17.36
CA THR A 128 -29.16 5.49 -18.58
C THR A 128 -28.22 5.23 -19.77
N LYS A 129 -28.77 4.65 -20.84
CA LYS A 129 -28.11 4.47 -22.15
C LYS A 129 -28.17 5.78 -22.94
N VAL A 130 -27.03 6.26 -23.47
CA VAL A 130 -26.75 6.91 -24.78
C VAL A 130 -25.22 7.12 -24.77
N GLY A 131 -24.38 6.94 -25.78
CA GLY A 131 -24.46 6.67 -27.21
C GLY A 131 -23.00 6.52 -27.70
N LYS A 132 -22.80 5.85 -28.82
CA LYS A 132 -21.48 5.50 -29.38
C LYS A 132 -20.59 6.73 -29.58
N ASN A 133 -19.39 6.72 -28.99
CA ASN A 133 -18.13 7.11 -29.62
C ASN A 133 -16.95 6.66 -28.72
N ASN A 134 -15.90 6.13 -29.36
CA ASN A 134 -14.75 5.45 -28.75
C ASN A 134 -13.98 6.32 -27.74
N ILE A 135 -14.30 6.19 -26.45
CA ILE A 135 -13.45 6.66 -25.35
C ILE A 135 -13.25 5.46 -24.43
N ILE A 136 -12.00 5.02 -24.30
CA ILE A 136 -11.57 3.97 -23.38
C ILE A 136 -12.14 4.31 -22.00
N LYS A 137 -13.04 3.47 -21.49
CA LYS A 137 -13.53 3.59 -20.11
C LYS A 137 -12.31 3.50 -19.20
N LYS A 138 -11.94 4.61 -18.57
CA LYS A 138 -10.97 4.62 -17.48
C LYS A 138 -11.63 3.89 -16.32
N THR A 139 -11.44 2.58 -16.26
CA THR A 139 -11.82 1.75 -15.11
C THR A 139 -11.20 2.41 -13.89
N GLU A 140 -12.01 2.68 -12.87
CA GLU A 140 -11.53 3.30 -11.65
C GLU A 140 -10.49 2.37 -11.00
N SER A 141 -9.27 2.88 -10.76
CA SER A 141 -8.17 2.08 -10.22
C SER A 141 -8.54 1.52 -8.83
N SER A 142 -8.04 0.32 -8.50
CA SER A 142 -8.26 -0.28 -7.17
C SER A 142 -7.71 0.61 -6.05
N GLU A 143 -8.17 0.42 -4.81
CA GLU A 143 -7.67 1.20 -3.67
C GLU A 143 -6.18 0.98 -3.44
N ALA A 144 -5.70 -0.27 -3.57
CA ALA A 144 -4.29 -0.60 -3.48
C ALA A 144 -3.46 0.19 -4.51
N ALA A 145 -3.93 0.25 -5.75
CA ALA A 145 -3.30 1.04 -6.81
C ALA A 145 -3.31 2.53 -6.47
N LYS A 146 -4.47 3.10 -6.13
CA LYS A 146 -4.60 4.51 -5.72
C LYS A 146 -3.64 4.90 -4.61
N GLU A 147 -3.46 4.03 -3.61
CA GLU A 147 -2.50 4.29 -2.53
C GLU A 147 -1.05 4.29 -3.00
N ILE A 148 -0.65 3.37 -3.89
CA ILE A 148 0.68 3.36 -4.49
C ILE A 148 0.90 4.61 -5.34
N LEU A 149 -0.07 4.99 -6.19
CA LEU A 149 0.00 6.18 -7.04
C LEU A 149 0.13 7.45 -6.20
N LYS A 150 -0.70 7.62 -5.15
CA LYS A 150 -0.61 8.75 -4.20
C LYS A 150 0.76 8.84 -3.53
N ILE A 151 1.35 7.70 -3.15
CA ILE A 151 2.68 7.66 -2.54
C ILE A 151 3.74 8.08 -3.57
N CYS A 152 3.63 7.62 -4.82
CA CYS A 152 4.54 8.04 -5.90
C CYS A 152 4.46 9.55 -6.15
N GLU A 153 3.25 10.10 -6.24
CA GLU A 153 2.99 11.54 -6.41
C GLU A 153 3.55 12.35 -5.24
N TYR A 154 3.26 11.93 -4.00
CA TYR A 154 3.77 12.59 -2.79
C TYR A 154 5.31 12.61 -2.75
N ASN A 155 5.95 11.51 -3.16
CA ASN A 155 7.41 11.41 -3.24
C ASN A 155 7.97 12.00 -4.54
N LYS A 156 7.13 12.64 -5.38
CA LYS A 156 7.53 13.26 -6.65
C LYS A 156 8.29 12.31 -7.58
N VAL A 157 7.85 11.05 -7.62
CA VAL A 157 8.36 10.07 -8.59
C VAL A 157 7.78 10.47 -9.94
N GLU A 158 8.64 10.72 -10.93
CA GLU A 158 8.19 11.08 -12.27
C GLU A 158 7.43 9.90 -12.91
N TYR A 159 6.29 10.20 -13.51
CA TYR A 159 5.49 9.24 -14.25
C TYR A 159 5.86 9.23 -15.73
N ARG A 160 6.06 8.05 -16.31
CA ARG A 160 6.31 7.83 -17.74
C ARG A 160 5.47 6.67 -18.22
N GLU A 161 4.45 6.98 -19.00
CA GLU A 161 3.52 5.96 -19.54
C GLU A 161 4.27 4.80 -20.21
N VAL A 162 3.83 3.59 -19.92
CA VAL A 162 4.36 2.38 -20.56
C VAL A 162 3.61 2.11 -21.85
N GLN A 163 4.31 1.52 -22.83
CA GLN A 163 3.71 1.15 -24.10
C GLN A 163 3.51 -0.37 -24.15
N ARG A 164 2.60 -0.85 -24.99
CA ARG A 164 2.53 -2.29 -25.27
C ARG A 164 3.63 -2.68 -26.26
N LEU A 165 4.24 -3.83 -25.99
CA LEU A 165 5.21 -4.44 -26.90
C LEU A 165 4.50 -4.86 -28.19
N GLN A 166 5.12 -4.59 -29.33
CA GLN A 166 4.60 -5.02 -30.65
C GLN A 166 4.69 -6.54 -30.82
N LYS A 167 5.62 -7.17 -30.11
CA LYS A 167 5.87 -8.62 -30.08
C LYS A 167 6.27 -9.01 -28.66
N GLU A 168 5.78 -10.15 -28.19
CA GLU A 168 6.26 -10.73 -26.93
C GLU A 168 7.78 -10.97 -26.98
N LEU A 169 8.47 -10.56 -25.91
CA LEU A 169 9.89 -10.78 -25.75
C LEU A 169 10.14 -12.14 -25.07
N SER A 170 11.18 -12.83 -25.56
CA SER A 170 11.76 -13.97 -24.85
C SER A 170 12.39 -13.53 -23.54
N THR A 171 12.58 -14.47 -22.61
CA THR A 171 13.22 -14.19 -21.33
C THR A 171 14.62 -13.60 -21.49
N ASP A 172 15.41 -14.07 -22.46
CA ASP A 172 16.75 -13.56 -22.73
C ASP A 172 16.73 -12.13 -23.27
N GLU A 173 15.80 -11.80 -24.18
CA GLU A 173 15.61 -10.42 -24.66
C GLU A 173 15.21 -9.47 -23.52
N ILE A 174 14.38 -9.93 -22.57
CA ILE A 174 14.02 -9.13 -21.38
C ILE A 174 15.24 -8.94 -20.47
N ILE A 175 16.06 -9.97 -20.27
CA ILE A 175 17.29 -9.89 -19.48
C ILE A 175 18.26 -8.90 -20.12
N GLU A 176 18.51 -9.00 -21.43
CA GLU A 176 19.41 -8.09 -22.15
C GLU A 176 18.93 -6.63 -22.09
N LYS A 177 17.62 -6.43 -22.21
CA LYS A 177 16.98 -5.12 -22.12
C LYS A 177 17.12 -4.51 -20.72
N LEU A 178 16.79 -5.27 -19.68
CA LEU A 178 16.72 -4.76 -18.33
C LEU A 178 18.07 -4.75 -17.64
N ALA A 179 18.81 -5.86 -17.69
CA ALA A 179 19.94 -6.09 -16.80
C ALA A 179 21.05 -5.05 -16.92
N GLY A 180 21.81 -4.90 -15.84
CA GLY A 180 23.01 -4.09 -15.78
C GLY A 180 23.44 -3.88 -14.33
N GLY A 181 24.69 -3.46 -14.14
CA GLY A 181 25.22 -3.24 -12.79
C GLY A 181 24.45 -2.14 -12.06
N ASP A 182 23.74 -2.46 -10.97
CA ASP A 182 22.93 -1.47 -10.26
C ASP A 182 23.82 -0.34 -9.68
N MET A 183 23.57 0.89 -10.10
CA MET A 183 24.19 2.10 -9.54
C MET A 183 23.19 2.91 -8.70
N THR A 184 22.06 2.30 -8.34
CA THR A 184 21.09 2.83 -7.38
C THR A 184 21.35 2.28 -5.97
N GLU A 185 20.56 2.76 -4.99
CA GLU A 185 20.64 2.30 -3.59
C GLU A 185 19.62 1.18 -3.26
N GLY A 186 18.95 0.58 -4.25
CA GLY A 186 18.00 -0.51 -3.98
C GLY A 186 16.87 -0.69 -4.99
N SER A 187 17.16 -0.65 -6.30
CA SER A 187 16.14 -0.83 -7.36
C SER A 187 15.63 -2.26 -7.52
N CYS A 188 16.10 -3.22 -6.71
CA CYS A 188 15.84 -4.66 -6.92
C CYS A 188 14.35 -5.00 -7.06
N SER A 189 13.49 -4.40 -6.24
CA SER A 189 12.04 -4.58 -6.27
C SER A 189 11.41 -3.98 -7.53
N SER A 190 11.70 -2.72 -7.84
CA SER A 190 11.18 -2.06 -9.04
C SER A 190 11.67 -2.75 -10.33
N LEU A 191 12.89 -3.28 -10.32
CA LEU A 191 13.47 -3.97 -11.46
C LEU A 191 12.82 -5.33 -11.69
N ALA A 192 12.51 -6.06 -10.60
CA ALA A 192 11.72 -7.27 -10.68
C ALA A 192 10.30 -6.99 -11.20
N PHE A 193 9.66 -5.88 -10.81
CA PHE A 193 8.38 -5.47 -11.40
C PHE A 193 8.51 -5.05 -12.87
N ALA A 194 9.60 -4.39 -13.27
CA ALA A 194 9.86 -4.10 -14.68
C ALA A 194 10.00 -5.39 -15.52
N TYR A 195 10.64 -6.43 -14.97
CA TYR A 195 10.66 -7.76 -15.60
C TYR A 195 9.25 -8.33 -15.76
N ILE A 196 8.42 -8.28 -14.70
CA ILE A 196 7.02 -8.72 -14.77
C ILE A 196 6.24 -7.93 -15.83
N GLY A 197 6.45 -6.62 -15.94
CA GLY A 197 5.84 -5.79 -16.98
C GLY A 197 6.19 -6.27 -18.39
N ASN A 198 7.48 -6.53 -18.66
CA ASN A 198 7.92 -7.04 -19.97
C ASN A 198 7.42 -8.46 -20.24
N ARG A 199 7.40 -9.35 -19.24
CA ARG A 199 6.81 -10.70 -19.37
C ARG A 199 5.32 -10.65 -19.72
N ASN A 200 4.61 -9.62 -19.27
CA ASN A 200 3.19 -9.41 -19.51
C ASN A 200 2.89 -8.44 -20.67
N GLY A 201 3.86 -8.19 -21.55
CA GLY A 201 3.62 -7.48 -22.82
C GLY A 201 3.79 -5.95 -22.76
N PHE A 202 4.39 -5.40 -21.71
CA PHE A 202 4.67 -3.96 -21.59
C PHE A 202 6.14 -3.62 -21.84
N ASP A 203 6.38 -2.51 -22.55
CA ASP A 203 7.70 -1.94 -22.74
C ASP A 203 8.06 -1.07 -21.52
N VAL A 204 8.86 -1.65 -20.62
CA VAL A 204 9.27 -1.01 -19.36
C VAL A 204 10.77 -1.13 -19.17
N LEU A 205 11.41 -0.04 -18.72
CA LEU A 205 12.79 -0.02 -18.24
C LEU A 205 12.83 0.42 -16.76
N ASP A 206 13.92 0.18 -16.03
CA ASP A 206 14.09 0.65 -14.65
C ASP A 206 15.51 1.19 -14.39
N PHE A 207 16.00 1.20 -13.13
CA PHE A 207 17.15 1.94 -12.62
C PHE A 207 16.92 3.45 -12.43
N ARG A 208 15.68 3.86 -12.10
CA ARG A 208 15.36 5.27 -11.83
C ARG A 208 16.14 5.85 -10.63
N GLY A 209 16.40 5.03 -9.62
CA GLY A 209 17.06 5.45 -8.37
C GLY A 209 16.22 6.44 -7.54
N GLY A 210 16.83 7.03 -6.51
CA GLY A 210 16.24 8.12 -5.73
C GLY A 210 14.87 7.78 -5.11
N ASN A 211 13.93 8.72 -5.18
CA ASN A 211 12.61 8.56 -4.55
C ASN A 211 11.84 7.32 -5.05
N SER A 212 12.05 6.89 -6.30
CA SER A 212 11.47 5.65 -6.82
C SER A 212 11.92 4.44 -6.00
N THR A 213 13.23 4.32 -5.73
CA THR A 213 13.75 3.23 -4.88
C THR A 213 13.20 3.28 -3.47
N SER A 214 13.03 4.48 -2.89
CA SER A 214 12.43 4.62 -1.57
C SER A 214 10.96 4.19 -1.51
N VAL A 215 10.21 4.33 -2.60
CA VAL A 215 8.82 3.89 -2.69
C VAL A 215 8.72 2.38 -2.90
N PHE A 216 9.41 1.84 -3.91
CA PHE A 216 9.26 0.44 -4.32
C PHE A 216 10.07 -0.55 -3.48
N ALA A 217 11.05 -0.11 -2.69
CA ALA A 217 11.77 -0.98 -1.74
C ALA A 217 11.04 -1.18 -0.40
N ARG A 218 9.99 -0.42 -0.10
CA ARG A 218 9.25 -0.55 1.17
C ARG A 218 8.37 -1.81 1.14
N ASN A 219 8.56 -2.70 2.11
CA ASN A 219 7.75 -3.91 2.26
C ASN A 219 6.24 -3.64 2.29
N SER A 220 5.78 -2.55 2.91
CA SER A 220 4.36 -2.18 2.91
C SER A 220 3.83 -1.91 1.51
N ASN A 221 4.64 -1.33 0.62
CA ASN A 221 4.25 -1.02 -0.75
C ASN A 221 4.36 -2.26 -1.63
N ILE A 222 5.38 -3.11 -1.41
CA ILE A 222 5.49 -4.42 -2.08
C ILE A 222 4.28 -5.28 -1.76
N GLN A 223 3.83 -5.33 -0.49
CA GLN A 223 2.66 -6.11 -0.10
C GLN A 223 1.37 -5.60 -0.76
N LYS A 224 1.24 -4.28 -0.97
CA LYS A 224 0.09 -3.72 -1.70
C LYS A 224 0.00 -4.18 -3.15
N MET A 225 1.11 -4.57 -3.78
CA MET A 225 1.08 -5.13 -5.13
C MET A 225 0.26 -6.44 -5.20
N MET A 226 0.18 -7.20 -4.10
CA MET A 226 -0.68 -8.39 -4.00
C MET A 226 -2.16 -8.07 -3.84
N GLU A 227 -2.48 -6.85 -3.42
CA GLU A 227 -3.87 -6.40 -3.25
C GLU A 227 -4.45 -5.84 -4.56
N LEU A 228 -3.64 -5.77 -5.62
CA LEU A 228 -4.10 -5.45 -6.96
C LEU A 228 -5.03 -6.55 -7.49
N PRO A 229 -6.03 -6.21 -8.32
CA PRO A 229 -6.96 -7.19 -8.86
C PRO A 229 -6.25 -8.36 -9.54
N ASN A 230 -6.69 -9.59 -9.25
CA ASN A 230 -6.20 -10.84 -9.84
C ASN A 230 -4.74 -11.22 -9.53
N VAL A 231 -3.98 -10.39 -8.83
CA VAL A 231 -2.62 -10.74 -8.40
C VAL A 231 -2.69 -11.82 -7.34
N LYS A 232 -1.97 -12.92 -7.58
CA LYS A 232 -1.87 -14.05 -6.66
C LYS A 232 -0.55 -13.94 -5.92
N GLY A 233 -0.61 -13.85 -4.60
CA GLY A 233 0.59 -13.81 -3.77
C GLY A 233 0.35 -14.30 -2.35
N SER A 234 1.42 -14.41 -1.60
CA SER A 234 1.40 -14.79 -0.19
C SER A 234 2.48 -14.07 0.60
N VAL A 235 2.24 -13.93 1.90
CA VAL A 235 3.22 -13.42 2.87
C VAL A 235 3.41 -14.47 3.95
N THR A 236 4.64 -14.94 4.10
CA THR A 236 5.02 -15.82 5.20
C THR A 236 5.82 -15.03 6.23
N MET A 237 5.31 -14.93 7.46
CA MET A 237 6.03 -14.30 8.56
C MET A 237 7.02 -15.29 9.17
N VAL A 238 8.31 -14.94 9.16
CA VAL A 238 9.39 -15.85 9.57
C VAL A 238 10.23 -15.25 10.68
N LYS A 239 10.55 -16.07 11.69
CA LYS A 239 11.46 -15.69 12.79
C LYS A 239 12.94 -15.73 12.39
N LYS A 240 13.27 -16.61 11.44
CA LYS A 240 14.61 -16.78 10.85
C LYS A 240 14.45 -16.69 9.33
N GLU A 241 14.99 -15.62 8.75
CA GLU A 241 14.80 -15.32 7.32
C GLU A 241 15.33 -16.42 6.40
N ILE A 242 16.53 -16.95 6.68
CA ILE A 242 17.13 -18.00 5.84
C ILE A 242 16.28 -19.27 5.84
N SER A 243 15.98 -19.85 7.01
CA SER A 243 15.25 -21.11 7.06
C SER A 243 13.81 -20.97 6.57
N GLY A 244 13.15 -19.86 6.91
CA GLY A 244 11.78 -19.60 6.45
C GLY A 244 11.70 -19.36 4.95
N THR A 245 12.65 -18.64 4.37
CA THR A 245 12.69 -18.46 2.91
C THR A 245 12.98 -19.78 2.18
N MET A 246 13.86 -20.63 2.71
CA MET A 246 14.10 -21.96 2.14
C MET A 246 12.84 -22.84 2.12
N GLU A 247 11.98 -22.72 3.14
CA GLU A 247 10.70 -23.42 3.18
C GLU A 247 9.74 -22.91 2.10
N VAL A 248 9.65 -21.58 1.93
CA VAL A 248 8.86 -20.97 0.84
C VAL A 248 9.35 -21.46 -0.53
N LEU A 249 10.65 -21.41 -0.78
CA LEU A 249 11.26 -21.84 -2.06
C LEU A 249 11.04 -23.33 -2.37
N LYS A 250 10.91 -24.19 -1.36
CA LYS A 250 10.61 -25.62 -1.58
C LYS A 250 9.18 -25.87 -2.07
N ASN A 251 8.27 -24.96 -1.76
CA ASN A 251 6.83 -25.13 -1.99
C ASN A 251 6.32 -24.39 -3.23
N ILE A 252 7.17 -23.65 -3.94
CA ILE A 252 6.79 -23.02 -5.21
C ILE A 252 6.61 -24.07 -6.31
N GLU A 253 5.67 -23.82 -7.21
CA GLU A 253 5.33 -24.73 -8.31
C GLU A 253 6.49 -24.87 -9.31
N LEU A 254 6.60 -26.05 -9.90
CA LEU A 254 7.60 -26.35 -10.93
C LEU A 254 7.29 -25.54 -12.22
N ASN A 255 8.33 -25.03 -12.87
CA ASN A 255 8.26 -24.29 -14.13
C ASN A 255 7.43 -23.00 -14.08
N LYS A 256 7.25 -22.43 -12.89
CA LYS A 256 6.53 -21.18 -12.67
C LYS A 256 7.44 -20.11 -12.08
N GLU A 257 7.27 -18.88 -12.55
CA GLU A 257 8.05 -17.72 -12.12
C GLU A 257 7.31 -16.96 -11.03
N TYR A 258 8.04 -16.58 -9.98
CA TYR A 258 7.51 -15.82 -8.86
C TYR A 258 8.40 -14.63 -8.55
N TYR A 259 7.82 -13.48 -8.28
CA TYR A 259 8.50 -12.43 -7.53
C TYR A 259 8.72 -12.90 -6.09
N LEU A 260 9.94 -12.74 -5.58
CA LEU A 260 10.29 -12.98 -4.19
C LEU A 260 10.91 -11.71 -3.59
N ALA A 261 10.39 -11.23 -2.46
CA ALA A 261 11.09 -10.27 -1.60
C ALA A 261 11.39 -10.88 -0.24
N THR A 262 12.66 -10.85 0.15
CA THR A 262 13.17 -11.41 1.41
C THR A 262 14.47 -10.73 1.81
N GLY A 263 14.74 -10.62 3.12
CA GLY A 263 15.92 -9.93 3.63
C GLY A 263 15.97 -8.48 3.18
N LYS A 264 16.98 -8.13 2.37
CA LYS A 264 17.21 -6.80 1.80
C LYS A 264 17.13 -6.78 0.28
N HIS A 265 16.53 -7.80 -0.34
CA HIS A 265 16.53 -7.95 -1.79
C HIS A 265 15.20 -8.49 -2.32
N ALA A 266 14.96 -8.23 -3.60
CA ALA A 266 13.87 -8.80 -4.36
C ALA A 266 14.38 -9.27 -5.73
N ALA A 267 13.88 -10.42 -6.18
CA ALA A 267 14.24 -11.00 -7.47
C ALA A 267 13.10 -11.90 -7.96
N ILE A 268 13.13 -12.25 -9.25
CA ILE A 268 12.29 -13.33 -9.76
C ILE A 268 12.96 -14.65 -9.42
N VAL A 269 12.17 -15.64 -9.01
CA VAL A 269 12.63 -16.98 -8.68
C VAL A 269 11.76 -18.00 -9.39
N ARG A 270 12.33 -19.16 -9.68
CA ARG A 270 11.60 -20.30 -10.25
C ARG A 270 12.17 -21.60 -9.73
N ARG A 271 11.37 -22.67 -9.82
CA ARG A 271 11.83 -24.03 -9.55
C ARG A 271 11.77 -24.83 -10.83
N LEU A 272 12.88 -25.49 -11.14
CA LEU A 272 13.03 -26.46 -12.21
C LEU A 272 13.35 -27.83 -11.62
N GLU A 273 13.38 -28.88 -12.45
CA GLU A 273 13.80 -30.21 -12.01
C GLU A 273 15.26 -30.21 -11.51
N SER A 274 16.10 -29.35 -12.10
CA SER A 274 17.51 -29.16 -11.71
C SER A 274 17.69 -28.43 -10.37
N GLY A 275 16.66 -27.76 -9.85
CA GLY A 275 16.73 -27.01 -8.60
C GLY A 275 16.01 -25.66 -8.66
N VAL A 276 16.29 -24.82 -7.67
CA VAL A 276 15.72 -23.47 -7.58
C VAL A 276 16.71 -22.47 -8.17
N GLU A 277 16.19 -21.51 -8.92
CA GLU A 277 16.98 -20.42 -9.54
C GLU A 277 16.41 -19.06 -9.16
N TYR A 278 17.27 -18.03 -9.16
CA TYR A 278 16.86 -16.63 -9.12
C TYR A 278 17.38 -15.88 -10.35
N LEU A 279 16.63 -14.87 -10.76
CA LEU A 279 16.99 -14.00 -11.85
C LEU A 279 17.86 -12.84 -11.35
N GLU A 280 19.12 -12.84 -11.76
CA GLU A 280 20.07 -11.77 -11.49
C GLU A 280 19.99 -10.71 -12.60
N LEU A 281 19.57 -9.49 -12.26
CA LEU A 281 19.49 -8.37 -13.21
C LEU A 281 20.37 -7.17 -12.82
N GLN A 282 21.01 -7.21 -11.65
CA GLN A 282 21.67 -6.07 -11.02
C GLN A 282 23.19 -6.23 -10.91
N SER A 283 23.73 -7.34 -11.42
CA SER A 283 25.15 -7.65 -11.35
C SER A 283 25.93 -6.87 -12.38
N LYS A 284 27.11 -6.38 -11.98
CA LYS A 284 28.07 -5.79 -12.91
C LYS A 284 28.72 -6.83 -13.84
N ASN A 285 28.73 -8.11 -13.44
CA ASN A 285 29.59 -9.12 -14.06
C ASN A 285 28.79 -10.22 -14.77
N GLN A 286 27.68 -10.66 -14.18
CA GLN A 286 26.93 -11.81 -14.69
C GLN A 286 25.47 -11.69 -14.28
N ASN A 287 24.61 -11.51 -15.29
CA ASN A 287 23.16 -11.42 -15.19
C ASN A 287 22.51 -12.66 -15.85
N GLY A 288 21.22 -12.85 -15.61
CA GLY A 288 20.43 -13.99 -16.07
C GLY A 288 20.06 -14.96 -14.93
N TRP A 289 19.59 -16.16 -15.29
CA TRP A 289 19.19 -17.17 -14.33
C TRP A 289 20.38 -17.78 -13.61
N MET A 290 20.36 -17.70 -12.28
CA MET A 290 21.43 -18.17 -11.41
C MET A 290 20.91 -19.28 -10.50
N PRO A 291 21.64 -20.39 -10.36
CA PRO A 291 21.25 -21.42 -9.41
C PRO A 291 21.32 -20.85 -7.98
N PHE A 292 20.36 -21.22 -7.13
CA PHE A 292 20.31 -20.70 -5.76
C PHE A 292 21.46 -21.17 -4.88
N ASP A 293 22.24 -22.16 -5.28
CA ASP A 293 23.44 -22.61 -4.58
C ASP A 293 24.73 -21.97 -5.11
N ARG A 294 24.66 -20.97 -5.99
CA ARG A 294 25.81 -20.24 -6.55
C ARG A 294 26.88 -19.82 -5.53
N TYR A 295 26.49 -19.55 -4.29
CA TYR A 295 27.41 -19.21 -3.19
C TYR A 295 27.78 -20.41 -2.29
N GLY A 296 27.68 -21.63 -2.82
CA GLY A 296 27.94 -22.91 -2.17
C GLY A 296 26.70 -23.59 -1.55
N SER A 297 25.62 -22.85 -1.29
CA SER A 297 24.35 -23.38 -0.79
C SER A 297 23.25 -22.31 -0.87
N ILE A 298 21.98 -22.75 -0.86
CA ILE A 298 20.81 -21.85 -0.80
C ILE A 298 20.92 -20.88 0.38
N ALA A 299 21.31 -21.38 1.56
CA ALA A 299 21.49 -20.56 2.75
C ALA A 299 22.58 -19.48 2.58
N SER A 300 23.68 -19.82 1.89
CA SER A 300 24.76 -18.87 1.62
C SER A 300 24.36 -17.81 0.60
N THR A 301 23.60 -18.18 -0.41
CA THR A 301 23.04 -17.22 -1.40
C THR A 301 22.03 -16.29 -0.74
N LEU A 302 21.10 -16.83 0.06
CA LEU A 302 20.14 -16.00 0.82
C LEU A 302 20.85 -15.01 1.75
N ASN A 303 21.95 -15.42 2.39
CA ASN A 303 22.69 -14.52 3.25
C ASN A 303 23.51 -13.48 2.46
N LYS A 304 24.31 -13.91 1.47
CA LYS A 304 25.26 -13.04 0.76
C LYS A 304 24.60 -12.17 -0.30
N ARG A 305 23.64 -12.71 -1.05
CA ARG A 305 22.98 -12.01 -2.16
C ARG A 305 21.69 -11.33 -1.75
N PHE A 306 20.85 -12.03 -0.96
CA PHE A 306 19.56 -11.49 -0.53
C PHE A 306 19.62 -10.74 0.81
N GLY A 307 20.74 -10.81 1.54
CA GLY A 307 20.91 -10.11 2.81
C GLY A 307 20.06 -10.68 3.96
N CYS A 308 19.56 -11.91 3.84
CA CYS A 308 18.80 -12.57 4.90
C CYS A 308 19.68 -12.80 6.14
N ARG A 309 19.12 -12.54 7.31
CA ARG A 309 19.78 -12.76 8.60
C ARG A 309 19.90 -14.25 8.93
N LYS A 310 21.06 -14.64 9.46
CA LYS A 310 21.32 -16.00 9.98
C LYS A 310 20.63 -16.26 11.32
N THR A 311 20.41 -15.20 12.10
CA THR A 311 19.90 -15.26 13.46
C THR A 311 18.51 -14.65 13.55
N ILE A 312 17.83 -14.94 14.66
CA ILE A 312 16.53 -14.35 14.97
C ILE A 312 16.73 -12.86 15.26
N ASP A 313 15.88 -12.02 14.69
CA ASP A 313 15.83 -10.60 15.02
C ASP A 313 15.13 -10.41 16.38
N LYS A 314 15.89 -10.03 17.40
CA LYS A 314 15.38 -9.81 18.77
C LYS A 314 15.68 -8.37 19.20
N PHE A 315 14.67 -7.70 19.73
CA PHE A 315 14.82 -6.35 20.29
C PHE A 315 13.96 -6.24 21.54
N TYR A 316 14.58 -5.86 22.67
CA TYR A 316 13.97 -5.87 24.02
C TYR A 316 13.21 -7.17 24.35
N GLY A 317 13.83 -8.33 24.09
CA GLY A 317 13.26 -9.64 24.38
C GLY A 317 12.11 -10.08 23.44
N LYS A 318 11.63 -9.21 22.55
CA LYS A 318 10.62 -9.55 21.54
C LYS A 318 11.28 -10.06 20.26
N VAL A 319 10.75 -11.14 19.73
CA VAL A 319 11.12 -11.69 18.42
C VAL A 319 10.36 -10.93 17.34
N TRP A 320 11.10 -10.35 16.40
CA TRP A 320 10.54 -9.64 15.26
C TRP A 320 10.50 -10.57 14.06
N GLU A 321 9.30 -10.98 13.68
CA GLU A 321 9.10 -11.74 12.45
C GLU A 321 9.24 -10.83 11.23
N LYS A 322 9.82 -11.36 10.17
CA LYS A 322 10.03 -10.67 8.89
C LYS A 322 9.14 -11.28 7.81
N PRO A 323 8.57 -10.48 6.91
CA PRO A 323 7.78 -11.00 5.81
C PRO A 323 8.70 -11.58 4.73
N VAL A 324 8.37 -12.76 4.24
CA VAL A 324 8.79 -13.27 2.93
C VAL A 324 7.59 -13.11 2.01
N VAL A 325 7.72 -12.28 0.98
CA VAL A 325 6.63 -11.99 0.03
C VAL A 325 6.87 -12.77 -1.25
N LEU A 326 5.86 -13.51 -1.72
CA LEU A 326 5.89 -14.25 -2.97
C LEU A 326 4.70 -13.83 -3.84
N MET A 327 4.91 -13.57 -5.13
CA MET A 327 3.82 -13.23 -6.07
C MET A 327 4.01 -13.95 -7.40
N ASP A 328 2.93 -14.51 -7.93
CA ASP A 328 2.88 -15.18 -9.23
C ASP A 328 3.06 -14.17 -10.37
N VAL A 329 4.10 -14.32 -11.19
CA VAL A 329 4.43 -13.37 -12.28
C VAL A 329 3.29 -13.27 -13.30
N ASP A 330 2.65 -14.38 -13.63
CA ASP A 330 1.61 -14.43 -14.66
C ASP A 330 0.28 -13.84 -14.16
N SER A 331 0.11 -13.73 -12.84
CA SER A 331 -1.11 -13.17 -12.24
C SER A 331 -1.24 -11.64 -12.42
N PHE A 332 -0.18 -10.97 -12.86
CA PHE A 332 -0.18 -9.54 -13.21
C PHE A 332 -0.66 -9.28 -14.64
N LYS A 333 -0.92 -10.32 -15.43
CA LYS A 333 -1.38 -10.19 -16.82
C LYS A 333 -2.69 -9.41 -16.91
N ASP A 334 -2.78 -8.54 -17.92
CA ASP A 334 -3.97 -7.73 -18.23
C ASP A 334 -4.50 -6.92 -17.03
N ASN A 335 -3.59 -6.46 -16.17
CA ASN A 335 -3.92 -5.65 -14.99
C ASN A 335 -3.67 -4.14 -15.27
N PRO A 336 -4.74 -3.32 -15.48
CA PRO A 336 -4.59 -1.89 -15.79
C PRO A 336 -4.06 -1.07 -14.60
N ASP A 337 -4.24 -1.53 -13.37
CA ASP A 337 -3.64 -0.88 -12.20
C ASP A 337 -2.13 -1.07 -12.18
N PHE A 338 -1.69 -2.29 -12.50
CA PHE A 338 -0.26 -2.58 -12.61
C PHE A 338 0.39 -1.80 -13.75
N GLU A 339 -0.29 -1.67 -14.90
CA GLU A 339 0.15 -0.82 -16.01
C GLU A 339 0.40 0.63 -15.57
N GLN A 340 -0.51 1.22 -14.78
CA GLN A 340 -0.32 2.57 -14.23
C GLN A 340 0.87 2.62 -13.26
N ILE A 341 1.04 1.61 -12.40
CA ILE A 341 2.16 1.59 -11.45
C ILE A 341 3.50 1.43 -12.18
N LEU A 342 3.55 0.63 -13.25
CA LEU A 342 4.73 0.49 -14.10
C LEU A 342 5.16 1.83 -14.69
N GLY A 343 4.24 2.78 -14.91
CA GLY A 343 4.61 4.12 -15.36
C GLY A 343 5.49 4.91 -14.38
N TYR A 344 5.39 4.65 -13.07
CA TYR A 344 6.28 5.24 -12.06
C TYR A 344 7.63 4.51 -11.94
N ILE A 345 7.73 3.30 -12.49
CA ILE A 345 8.98 2.53 -12.60
C ILE A 345 9.71 2.89 -13.90
N ASN A 346 8.97 2.96 -15.00
CA ASN A 346 9.48 3.08 -16.36
C ASN A 346 10.50 4.21 -16.50
N THR A 347 11.72 3.92 -16.91
CA THR A 347 12.82 4.92 -16.96
C THR A 347 13.23 5.22 -18.39
N ALA A 348 13.60 6.48 -18.69
CA ALA A 348 14.18 6.81 -20.00
C ALA A 348 15.46 6.02 -20.25
N VAL A 349 15.72 5.61 -21.50
CA VAL A 349 16.95 4.89 -21.88
C VAL A 349 18.20 5.58 -21.34
N GLY A 350 18.32 6.90 -21.54
CA GLY A 350 19.46 7.71 -21.08
C GLY A 350 19.44 8.13 -19.60
N SER A 351 18.43 7.73 -18.83
CA SER A 351 18.28 8.09 -17.41
C SER A 351 18.44 6.89 -16.46
N GLN A 352 18.70 5.69 -16.99
CA GLN A 352 18.93 4.49 -16.20
C GLN A 352 20.25 4.61 -15.44
N LYS A 353 20.19 4.51 -14.11
CA LYS A 353 21.37 4.45 -13.23
C LYS A 353 21.90 3.02 -13.13
N LYS A 354 22.34 2.48 -14.27
CA LYS A 354 23.04 1.20 -14.35
C LYS A 354 24.41 1.38 -15.00
N GLY A 355 25.40 0.65 -14.49
CA GLY A 355 26.78 0.68 -14.97
C GLY A 355 26.95 -0.13 -16.26
N ALA A 356 28.04 0.17 -16.99
CA ALA A 356 28.40 -0.54 -18.22
C ALA A 356 28.71 -2.02 -17.96
N MET A 357 27.67 -2.85 -18.12
CA MET A 357 27.62 -4.15 -18.79
C MET A 357 26.15 -4.61 -18.73
N GLY A 358 25.36 -4.20 -19.73
CA GLY A 358 23.92 -4.41 -19.84
C GLY A 358 23.29 -3.44 -20.83
N SER A 359 23.21 -3.86 -22.09
CA SER A 359 22.88 -3.14 -23.34
C SER A 359 24.01 -2.29 -23.98
N VAL A 360 24.35 -2.69 -25.22
CA VAL A 360 25.24 -2.09 -26.24
C VAL A 360 26.75 -2.37 -26.13
N LYS A 361 27.21 -3.36 -26.89
CA LYS A 361 27.95 -3.06 -28.12
C LYS A 361 27.11 -3.45 -29.32
#